data_AF-A0A126RRF0-F1
#
_entry.id   AF-A0A126RRF0-F1
#
_cell.length_a   1.000
_cell.length_b   1.000
_cell.length_c   1.000
_cell.angle_alpha   90.00
_cell.angle_beta   90.00
_cell.angle_gamma   90.00
#
_symmetry.space_group_name_H-M   'P 1'
#
loop_
_entity.id
_entity.type
_entity.pdbx_description
1 polymer ?
#
loop_
_entity_poly.entity_id
_entity_poly.type
_entity_poly.pdbx_seq_one_letter_code
_entity_poly.pdbx_strand_id
1 'polypeptide(L)'
;MSYDAAFRFQQALDPSALTTLAGGLNVLIQAIDECHRNHIDVERDPAVLLLVRHLGNIATENRPPQTELRRACVEAVGAAERTPILVTLARRGVDYDSEAKAIFHQEGRAALRRLAEALGLQRNEFQIRSNMAGGACSGEIILHAAHLYIQLDLGCMGPGHEVMFRSCKGREDYVGGRNHFASVAELIEPARLAERIRRDLDLPQPDAAATRLFA
;
A
#
# COMPACT_ATOMS: atom_id res chain seq x y z
N MET A 1 40.82 15.76 -11.50
CA MET A 1 40.03 16.18 -10.33
C MET A 1 40.94 16.10 -9.13
N SER A 2 41.19 17.24 -8.46
CA SER A 2 42.01 17.27 -7.25
C SER A 2 41.32 16.46 -6.17
N TYR A 3 41.90 15.32 -5.78
CA TYR A 3 41.49 14.60 -4.57
C TYR A 3 41.94 15.44 -3.38
N ASP A 4 41.10 16.41 -3.00
CA ASP A 4 41.34 17.14 -1.78
C ASP A 4 40.98 16.23 -0.60
N ALA A 5 41.97 15.43 -0.19
CA ALA A 5 41.86 14.53 0.96
C ALA A 5 41.51 15.28 2.27
N ALA A 6 41.65 16.62 2.29
CA ALA A 6 41.27 17.45 3.43
C ALA A 6 39.79 17.87 3.42
N PHE A 7 39.10 17.77 2.27
CA PHE A 7 37.76 18.34 2.08
C PHE A 7 36.74 17.81 3.10
N ARG A 8 36.71 16.50 3.34
CA ARG A 8 35.80 15.91 4.34
C ARG A 8 36.09 16.38 5.76
N PHE A 9 37.36 16.61 6.10
CA PHE A 9 37.74 17.14 7.42
C PHE A 9 37.34 18.59 7.56
N GLN A 10 37.48 19.40 6.51
CA GLN A 10 37.02 20.80 6.51
C GLN A 10 35.50 20.89 6.66
N GLN A 11 34.74 20.05 5.95
CA GLN A 11 33.30 19.98 6.11
C GLN A 11 32.87 19.51 7.51
N ALA A 12 33.63 18.61 8.13
CA ALA A 12 33.37 18.17 9.50
C ALA A 12 33.68 19.26 10.54
N LEU A 13 34.66 20.13 10.26
CA LEU A 13 35.02 21.26 11.14
C LEU A 13 34.04 22.44 11.02
N ASP A 14 33.46 22.66 9.84
CA ASP A 14 32.41 23.67 9.61
C ASP A 14 31.17 23.05 8.94
N PRO A 15 30.33 22.34 9.70
CA PRO A 15 29.13 21.70 9.15
C PRO A 15 27.93 22.66 9.06
N SER A 16 28.11 23.97 9.23
CA SER A 16 27.03 24.97 9.33
C SER A 16 26.13 25.02 8.10
N ALA A 17 26.66 24.69 6.92
CA ALA A 17 25.89 24.60 5.68
C ALA A 17 24.95 23.36 5.62
N LEU A 18 25.16 22.36 6.49
CA LEU A 18 24.38 21.13 6.55
C LEU A 18 23.19 21.33 7.49
N THR A 19 22.09 21.84 6.96
CA THR A 19 20.89 22.20 7.74
C THR A 19 19.77 21.15 7.69
N THR A 20 19.92 20.11 6.87
CA THR A 20 18.88 19.10 6.66
C THR A 20 19.41 17.69 6.93
N LEU A 21 18.52 16.78 7.36
CA LEU A 21 18.86 15.37 7.57
C LEU A 21 19.39 14.73 6.28
N ALA A 22 18.75 15.00 5.14
CA ALA A 22 19.16 14.45 3.84
C ALA A 22 20.54 14.97 3.41
N GLY A 23 20.79 16.27 3.56
CA GLY A 23 22.09 16.87 3.24
C GLY A 23 23.22 16.33 4.13
N GLY A 24 22.99 16.27 5.45
CA GLY A 24 23.96 15.71 6.39
C GLY A 24 24.23 14.22 6.16
N LEU A 25 23.18 13.43 5.89
CA LEU A 25 23.31 12.00 5.58
C LEU A 25 24.14 11.75 4.31
N ASN A 26 23.91 12.53 3.25
CA ASN A 26 24.67 12.39 2.01
C ASN A 26 26.17 12.65 2.21
N VAL A 27 26.53 13.69 2.98
CA VAL A 27 27.94 13.99 3.29
C VAL A 27 28.56 12.90 4.16
N LEU A 28 27.81 12.38 5.14
CA LEU A 28 28.26 11.25 5.96
C LEU A 28 28.55 10.00 5.10
N ILE A 29 27.64 9.65 4.17
CA ILE A 29 27.84 8.52 3.25
C ILE A 29 29.12 8.72 2.42
N GLN A 30 29.33 9.90 1.87
CA GLN A 30 30.55 10.21 1.11
C GLN A 30 31.83 10.07 1.95
N ALA A 31 31.80 10.52 3.21
CA ALA A 31 32.94 10.38 4.12
C ALA A 31 33.22 8.90 4.45
N ILE A 32 32.18 8.09 4.68
CA ILE A 32 32.30 6.64 4.90
C ILE A 32 32.87 5.94 3.65
N ASP A 33 32.38 6.27 2.46
CA ASP A 33 32.88 5.72 1.20
C ASP A 33 34.34 6.10 0.93
N GLU A 34 34.77 7.29 1.37
CA GLU A 34 36.18 7.68 1.33
C GLU A 34 37.04 6.88 2.31
N CYS A 35 36.57 6.64 3.54
CA CYS A 35 37.27 5.77 4.48
C CYS A 35 37.43 4.34 3.92
N HIS A 36 36.37 3.77 3.34
CA HIS A 36 36.42 2.46 2.71
C HIS A 36 37.43 2.39 1.57
N ARG A 37 37.44 3.38 0.67
CA ARG A 37 38.40 3.46 -0.45
C ARG A 37 39.86 3.54 0.03
N ASN A 38 40.09 4.15 1.19
CA ASN A 38 41.43 4.33 1.76
C ASN A 38 41.78 3.30 2.85
N HIS A 39 40.94 2.29 3.06
CA HIS A 39 41.12 1.27 4.11
C HIS A 39 41.28 1.86 5.53
N ILE A 40 40.58 2.96 5.80
CA ILE A 40 40.54 3.61 7.12
C ILE A 40 39.37 3.04 7.93
N ASP A 41 39.59 2.82 9.23
CA ASP A 41 38.54 2.42 10.17
C ASP A 41 37.54 3.57 10.38
N VAL A 42 36.31 3.38 9.89
CA VAL A 42 35.21 4.35 9.93
C VAL A 42 34.86 4.75 11.36
N GLU A 43 34.87 3.79 12.29
CA GLU A 43 34.48 4.02 13.69
C GLU A 43 35.50 4.86 14.48
N ARG A 44 36.68 5.08 13.90
CA ARG A 44 37.78 5.87 14.49
C ARG A 44 38.08 7.15 13.73
N ASP A 45 37.44 7.36 12.59
CA ASP A 45 37.70 8.52 11.77
C ASP A 45 37.06 9.80 12.36
N PRO A 46 37.83 10.87 12.60
CA PRO A 46 37.30 12.04 13.30
C PRO A 46 36.29 12.83 12.48
N ALA A 47 36.40 12.85 11.14
CA ALA A 47 35.41 13.55 10.30
C ALA A 47 34.07 12.82 10.33
N VAL A 48 34.07 11.49 10.21
CA VAL A 48 32.87 10.67 10.33
C VAL A 48 32.20 10.90 11.70
N LEU A 49 32.95 10.80 12.79
CA LEU A 49 32.41 10.98 14.15
C LEU A 49 31.82 12.38 14.38
N LEU A 50 32.45 13.43 13.84
CA LEU A 50 31.92 14.79 13.92
C LEU A 50 30.65 14.97 13.08
N LEU A 51 30.62 14.45 11.85
CA LEU A 51 29.46 14.52 10.97
C LEU A 51 28.25 13.75 11.55
N VAL A 52 28.46 12.59 12.16
CA VAL A 52 27.39 11.83 12.85
C VAL A 52 26.82 12.64 14.02
N ARG A 53 27.68 13.28 14.83
CA ARG A 53 27.23 14.14 15.94
C ARG A 53 26.43 15.34 15.43
N HIS A 54 26.89 15.98 14.36
CA HIS A 54 26.15 17.08 13.73
C HIS A 54 24.78 16.62 13.20
N LEU A 55 24.72 15.47 12.53
CA LEU A 55 23.46 14.87 12.09
C LEU A 55 22.52 14.58 13.28
N GLY A 56 23.08 14.12 14.40
CA GLY A 56 22.37 13.96 15.67
C GLY A 56 21.79 15.28 16.20
N ASN A 57 22.52 16.39 16.09
CA ASN A 57 22.02 17.72 16.44
C ASN A 57 20.89 18.17 15.52
N ILE A 58 21.02 17.99 14.20
CA ILE A 58 19.92 18.26 13.24
C ILE A 58 18.69 17.39 13.56
N ALA A 59 18.89 16.17 14.08
CA ALA A 59 17.81 15.26 14.43
C ALA A 59 17.03 15.72 15.67
N THR A 60 17.67 16.47 16.58
CA THR A 60 17.09 16.90 17.87
C THR A 60 16.66 18.36 17.89
N GLU A 61 17.32 19.25 17.15
CA GLU A 61 17.05 20.68 17.16
C GLU A 61 15.64 20.99 16.61
N ASN A 62 14.84 21.69 17.42
CA ASN A 62 13.45 22.07 17.10
C ASN A 62 12.54 20.88 16.73
N ARG A 63 12.81 19.68 17.28
CA ARG A 63 12.07 18.44 16.99
C ARG A 63 11.42 17.87 18.26
N PRO A 64 10.35 17.07 18.15
CA PRO A 64 9.72 16.43 19.31
C PRO A 64 10.71 15.56 20.10
N PRO A 65 10.55 15.46 21.43
CA PRO A 65 11.39 14.60 22.26
C PRO A 65 11.25 13.11 21.87
N GLN A 66 12.28 12.32 22.19
CA GLN A 66 12.33 10.90 21.84
C GLN A 66 11.09 10.11 22.32
N THR A 67 10.53 10.45 23.47
CA THR A 67 9.33 9.81 24.03
C THR A 67 8.10 10.01 23.15
N GLU A 68 7.88 11.22 22.63
CA GLU A 68 6.80 11.53 21.70
C GLU A 68 6.98 10.83 20.36
N LEU A 69 8.20 10.82 19.81
CA LEU A 69 8.51 10.11 18.57
C LEU A 69 8.25 8.60 18.70
N ARG A 70 8.64 7.98 19.83
CA ARG A 70 8.37 6.56 20.08
C ARG A 70 6.88 6.27 20.15
N ARG A 71 6.11 7.14 20.83
CA ARG A 71 4.65 7.02 20.88
C ARG A 71 4.04 7.14 19.47
N ALA A 72 4.46 8.13 18.69
CA ALA A 72 3.99 8.32 17.32
C ALA A 72 4.31 7.11 16.43
N CYS A 73 5.48 6.48 16.60
CA CYS A 73 5.80 5.23 15.90
C CYS A 73 4.87 4.08 16.28
N VAL A 74 4.56 3.90 17.57
CA VAL A 74 3.62 2.86 18.03
C VAL A 74 2.21 3.12 17.46
N GLU A 75 1.77 4.37 17.47
CA GLU A 75 0.48 4.76 16.89
C GLU A 75 0.46 4.52 15.37
N ALA A 76 1.55 4.83 14.67
CA ALA A 76 1.72 4.58 13.23
C ALA A 76 1.75 3.08 12.90
N VAL A 77 2.41 2.24 13.70
CA VAL A 77 2.39 0.78 13.55
C VAL A 77 0.96 0.26 13.71
N GLY A 78 0.26 0.66 14.77
CA GLY A 78 -1.14 0.28 14.97
C GLY A 78 -2.05 0.75 13.83
N ALA A 79 -1.81 1.95 13.27
CA ALA A 79 -2.54 2.44 12.10
C ALA A 79 -2.23 1.65 10.82
N ALA A 80 -0.97 1.26 10.62
CA ALA A 80 -0.53 0.46 9.48
C ALA A 80 -1.09 -0.97 9.54
N GLU A 81 -1.06 -1.61 10.70
CA GLU A 81 -1.68 -2.93 10.94
C GLU A 81 -3.19 -2.92 10.73
N ARG A 82 -3.84 -1.80 11.08
CA ARG A 82 -5.28 -1.59 10.86
C ARG A 82 -5.62 -1.25 9.42
N THR A 83 -4.66 -0.79 8.62
CA THR A 83 -4.86 -0.51 7.20
C THR A 83 -4.71 -1.82 6.45
N PRO A 84 -5.80 -2.41 5.91
CA PRO A 84 -5.68 -3.69 5.22
C PRO A 84 -4.68 -3.58 4.09
N ILE A 85 -3.77 -4.55 3.99
CA ILE A 85 -2.66 -4.55 3.02
C ILE A 85 -3.15 -4.30 1.58
N LEU A 86 -4.37 -4.73 1.25
CA LEU A 86 -5.02 -4.50 -0.03
C LEU A 86 -5.15 -2.99 -0.37
N VAL A 87 -5.45 -2.13 0.62
CA VAL A 87 -5.52 -0.66 0.43
C VAL A 87 -4.13 -0.08 0.17
N THR A 88 -3.12 -0.57 0.90
CA THR A 88 -1.72 -0.15 0.69
C THR A 88 -1.25 -0.51 -0.72
N LEU A 89 -1.53 -1.74 -1.17
CA LEU A 89 -1.18 -2.21 -2.51
C LEU A 89 -1.91 -1.43 -3.59
N ALA A 90 -3.18 -1.08 -3.38
CA ALA A 90 -3.95 -0.25 -4.31
C ALA A 90 -3.36 1.15 -4.51
N ARG A 91 -2.85 1.77 -3.44
CA ARG A 91 -2.22 3.10 -3.51
C ARG A 91 -0.83 3.05 -4.14
N ARG A 92 -0.04 2.03 -3.82
CA ARG A 92 1.36 1.89 -4.25
C ARG A 92 1.48 1.37 -5.69
N GLY A 93 0.55 0.52 -6.11
CA GLY A 93 0.71 -0.32 -7.28
C GLY A 93 1.52 -1.58 -6.99
N VAL A 94 1.38 -2.56 -7.89
CA VAL A 94 2.02 -3.89 -7.80
C VAL A 94 2.75 -4.28 -9.09
N ASP A 95 2.83 -3.38 -10.06
CA ASP A 95 3.47 -3.64 -11.34
C ASP A 95 4.97 -3.89 -11.15
N TYR A 96 5.50 -4.86 -11.88
CA TYR A 96 6.88 -5.35 -11.80
C TYR A 96 7.33 -5.86 -10.41
N ASP A 97 6.39 -6.04 -9.47
CA ASP A 97 6.63 -6.64 -8.15
C ASP A 97 5.80 -7.92 -8.02
N SER A 98 6.43 -9.06 -8.33
CA SER A 98 5.75 -10.36 -8.34
C SER A 98 5.22 -10.78 -6.96
N GLU A 99 5.90 -10.38 -5.88
CA GLU A 99 5.49 -10.72 -4.51
C GLU A 99 4.27 -9.90 -4.10
N ALA A 100 4.33 -8.58 -4.28
CA ALA A 100 3.20 -7.70 -4.02
C ALA A 100 1.97 -8.07 -4.86
N LYS A 101 2.19 -8.47 -6.11
CA LYS A 101 1.12 -8.95 -6.99
C LYS A 101 0.51 -10.26 -6.51
N ALA A 102 1.30 -11.21 -6.02
CA ALA A 102 0.77 -12.44 -5.43
C ALA A 102 -0.10 -12.14 -4.20
N ILE A 103 0.37 -11.26 -3.31
CA ILE A 103 -0.38 -10.81 -2.13
C ILE A 103 -1.68 -10.10 -2.55
N PHE A 104 -1.63 -9.22 -3.55
CA PHE A 104 -2.81 -8.53 -4.08
C PHE A 104 -3.88 -9.53 -4.55
N HIS A 105 -3.50 -10.57 -5.29
CA HIS A 105 -4.44 -11.60 -5.75
C HIS A 105 -4.99 -12.45 -4.59
N GLN A 106 -4.15 -12.82 -3.63
CA GLN A 106 -4.60 -13.57 -2.45
C GLN A 106 -5.63 -12.77 -1.63
N GLU A 107 -5.29 -11.53 -1.30
CA GLU A 107 -6.11 -10.65 -0.45
C GLU A 107 -7.35 -10.17 -1.18
N GLY A 108 -7.25 -9.83 -2.46
CA GLY A 108 -8.40 -9.45 -3.28
C GLY A 108 -9.41 -10.59 -3.45
N ARG A 109 -8.96 -11.84 -3.60
CA ARG A 109 -9.87 -13.02 -3.57
C ARG A 109 -10.57 -13.14 -2.22
N ALA A 110 -9.85 -12.96 -1.11
CA ALA A 110 -10.45 -13.02 0.22
C ALA A 110 -11.44 -11.87 0.47
N ALA A 111 -11.15 -10.67 -0.03
CA ALA A 111 -12.06 -9.52 0.04
C ALA A 111 -13.34 -9.74 -0.78
N LEU A 112 -13.23 -10.22 -2.03
CA LEU A 112 -14.39 -10.54 -2.85
C LEU A 112 -15.25 -11.67 -2.28
N ARG A 113 -14.65 -12.66 -1.59
CA ARG A 113 -15.44 -13.68 -0.86
C ARG A 113 -16.29 -13.06 0.24
N ARG A 114 -15.69 -12.20 1.07
CA ARG A 114 -16.41 -11.46 2.14
C ARG A 114 -17.51 -10.57 1.57
N LEU A 115 -17.27 -9.95 0.42
CA LEU A 115 -18.30 -9.18 -0.29
C LEU A 115 -19.43 -10.09 -0.81
N ALA A 116 -19.12 -11.27 -1.35
CA ALA A 116 -20.12 -12.24 -1.78
C ALA A 116 -21.05 -12.66 -0.62
N GLU A 117 -20.45 -12.94 0.54
CA GLU A 117 -21.19 -13.26 1.78
C GLU A 117 -22.08 -12.09 2.21
N ALA A 118 -21.57 -10.85 2.20
CA ALA A 118 -22.36 -9.65 2.53
C ALA A 118 -23.49 -9.37 1.51
N LEU A 119 -23.29 -9.79 0.25
CA LEU A 119 -24.32 -9.75 -0.79
C LEU A 119 -25.38 -10.84 -0.62
N GLY A 120 -25.15 -11.83 0.25
CA GLY A 120 -26.05 -12.96 0.50
C GLY A 120 -25.88 -14.12 -0.47
N LEU A 121 -24.81 -14.12 -1.28
CA LEU A 121 -24.54 -15.15 -2.28
C LEU A 121 -24.03 -16.43 -1.61
N GLN A 122 -24.65 -17.55 -1.96
CA GLN A 122 -24.21 -18.89 -1.55
C GLN A 122 -22.99 -19.33 -2.37
N ARG A 123 -22.19 -20.25 -1.81
CA ARG A 123 -20.91 -20.70 -2.40
C ARG A 123 -21.03 -21.25 -3.83
N ASN A 124 -22.19 -21.79 -4.22
CA ASN A 124 -22.46 -22.33 -5.55
C ASN A 124 -23.04 -21.30 -6.54
N GLU A 125 -23.40 -20.10 -6.08
CA GLU A 125 -24.05 -19.05 -6.89
C GLU A 125 -23.05 -18.13 -7.59
N PHE A 126 -21.78 -18.20 -7.21
CA PHE A 126 -20.72 -17.37 -7.78
C PHE A 126 -19.42 -18.13 -8.01
N GLN A 127 -18.55 -17.54 -8.82
CA GLN A 127 -17.17 -17.98 -9.01
C GLN A 127 -16.23 -16.81 -8.81
N ILE A 128 -15.08 -17.05 -8.16
CA ILE A 128 -13.98 -16.09 -8.09
C ILE A 128 -12.78 -16.61 -8.88
N ARG A 129 -12.46 -15.91 -9.96
CA ARG A 129 -11.32 -16.21 -10.85
C ARG A 129 -10.25 -15.13 -10.71
N SER A 130 -9.01 -15.52 -10.94
CA SER A 130 -7.85 -14.61 -10.95
C SER A 130 -7.16 -14.76 -12.29
N ASN A 131 -6.96 -13.64 -12.98
CA ASN A 131 -6.15 -13.54 -14.17
C ASN A 131 -4.94 -12.68 -13.84
N MET A 132 -3.76 -13.31 -13.74
CA MET A 132 -2.56 -12.61 -13.33
C MET A 132 -2.09 -11.60 -14.38
N ALA A 133 -2.41 -11.75 -15.66
CA ALA A 133 -1.86 -10.94 -16.75
C ALA A 133 -0.30 -10.84 -16.74
N GLY A 134 0.26 -9.94 -17.56
CA GLY A 134 1.71 -9.69 -17.63
C GLY A 134 2.25 -8.89 -16.44
N GLY A 135 3.58 -8.83 -16.28
CA GLY A 135 4.23 -8.14 -15.16
C GLY A 135 3.97 -6.63 -15.06
N ALA A 136 3.62 -5.99 -16.17
CA ALA A 136 3.35 -4.54 -16.25
C ALA A 136 1.94 -4.13 -15.79
N CYS A 137 1.12 -5.09 -15.35
CA CYS A 137 -0.24 -4.85 -14.87
C CYS A 137 -0.47 -5.60 -13.55
N SER A 138 -1.44 -5.16 -12.74
CA SER A 138 -1.91 -5.91 -11.57
C SER A 138 -2.56 -7.26 -11.91
N GLY A 139 -3.05 -7.40 -13.15
CA GLY A 139 -4.06 -8.42 -13.46
C GLY A 139 -5.40 -8.08 -12.81
N GLU A 140 -6.33 -9.02 -12.86
CA GLU A 140 -7.72 -8.82 -12.44
C GLU A 140 -8.23 -10.01 -11.63
N ILE A 141 -9.07 -9.71 -10.64
CA ILE A 141 -9.74 -10.69 -9.79
C ILE A 141 -11.23 -10.47 -9.95
N ILE A 142 -11.94 -11.49 -10.40
CA ILE A 142 -13.32 -11.35 -10.85
C ILE A 142 -14.22 -12.26 -10.04
N LEU A 143 -15.25 -11.68 -9.44
CA LEU A 143 -16.42 -12.37 -8.92
C LEU A 143 -17.51 -12.33 -9.97
N HIS A 144 -18.00 -13.50 -10.39
CA HIS A 144 -19.08 -13.61 -11.37
C HIS A 144 -20.20 -14.50 -10.82
N ALA A 145 -21.40 -13.92 -10.70
CA ALA A 145 -22.64 -14.58 -10.33
C ALA A 145 -23.68 -14.44 -11.45
N ALA A 146 -24.88 -15.00 -11.27
CA ALA A 146 -25.91 -15.03 -12.32
C ALA A 146 -26.44 -13.63 -12.73
N HIS A 147 -26.36 -12.63 -11.85
CA HIS A 147 -26.89 -11.29 -12.09
C HIS A 147 -25.90 -10.17 -11.73
N LEU A 148 -24.65 -10.55 -11.44
CA LEU A 148 -23.65 -9.64 -10.91
C LEU A 148 -22.25 -10.02 -11.39
N TYR A 149 -21.54 -9.02 -11.92
CA TYR A 149 -20.14 -9.11 -12.30
C TYR A 149 -19.36 -8.05 -11.53
N ILE A 150 -18.33 -8.46 -10.79
CA ILE A 150 -17.42 -7.57 -10.06
C ILE A 150 -15.99 -7.90 -10.47
N GLN A 151 -15.21 -6.86 -10.74
CA GLN A 151 -13.81 -6.95 -11.10
C GLN A 151 -13.00 -6.03 -10.20
N LEU A 152 -11.92 -6.57 -9.64
CA LEU A 152 -10.91 -5.85 -8.89
C LEU A 152 -9.61 -5.84 -9.70
N ASP A 153 -9.11 -4.67 -10.04
CA ASP A 153 -7.83 -4.44 -10.68
C ASP A 153 -7.28 -3.04 -10.35
N LEU A 154 -5.97 -2.83 -10.50
CA LEU A 154 -5.32 -1.53 -10.29
C LEU A 154 -5.06 -0.83 -11.63
N GLY A 155 -6.04 -0.87 -12.53
CA GLY A 155 -5.94 -0.37 -13.88
C GLY A 155 -5.76 1.15 -14.00
N CYS A 156 -5.72 1.63 -15.25
CA CYS A 156 -5.38 3.01 -15.58
C CYS A 156 -6.40 4.09 -15.17
N MET A 157 -7.54 3.69 -14.61
CA MET A 157 -8.60 4.63 -14.16
C MET A 157 -8.18 5.42 -12.91
N GLY A 158 -7.10 5.01 -12.24
CA GLY A 158 -6.55 5.71 -11.09
C GLY A 158 -7.35 5.49 -9.80
N PRO A 159 -6.95 6.18 -8.71
CA PRO A 159 -7.50 5.96 -7.38
C PRO A 159 -9.03 6.11 -7.30
N GLY A 160 -9.67 5.20 -6.57
CA GLY A 160 -11.12 5.20 -6.34
C GLY A 160 -11.94 4.41 -7.36
N HIS A 161 -11.30 3.81 -8.36
CA HIS A 161 -11.95 3.08 -9.45
C HIS A 161 -11.46 1.63 -9.59
N GLU A 162 -10.83 1.09 -8.56
CA GLU A 162 -10.20 -0.24 -8.61
C GLU A 162 -11.22 -1.39 -8.62
N VAL A 163 -12.45 -1.12 -8.16
CA VAL A 163 -13.53 -2.11 -8.09
C VAL A 163 -14.63 -1.72 -9.05
N MET A 164 -14.65 -2.36 -10.21
CA MET A 164 -15.74 -2.24 -11.17
C MET A 164 -16.84 -3.26 -10.83
N PHE A 165 -18.09 -2.84 -10.86
CA PHE A 165 -19.24 -3.75 -10.74
C PHE A 165 -20.37 -3.37 -11.70
N ARG A 166 -21.15 -4.36 -12.11
CA ARG A 166 -22.29 -4.22 -13.02
C ARG A 166 -23.24 -5.42 -12.93
N SER A 167 -24.45 -5.24 -13.43
CA SER A 167 -25.37 -6.34 -13.67
C SER A 167 -24.92 -7.18 -14.87
N CYS A 168 -25.28 -8.46 -14.90
CA CYS A 168 -25.07 -9.36 -16.05
C CYS A 168 -26.25 -10.33 -16.21
N LYS A 169 -26.32 -11.05 -17.32
CA LYS A 169 -27.35 -12.06 -17.63
C LYS A 169 -26.75 -13.45 -17.68
N GLY A 170 -26.60 -14.06 -16.51
CA GLY A 170 -26.01 -15.38 -16.33
C GLY A 170 -24.49 -15.36 -16.27
N ARG A 171 -23.91 -16.49 -15.90
CA ARG A 171 -22.46 -16.63 -15.65
C ARG A 171 -21.57 -16.65 -16.90
N GLU A 172 -22.18 -16.57 -18.08
CA GLU A 172 -21.50 -16.51 -19.37
C GLU A 172 -21.55 -15.10 -19.98
N ASP A 173 -22.25 -14.16 -19.35
CA ASP A 173 -22.30 -12.76 -19.78
C ASP A 173 -21.13 -11.97 -19.19
N TYR A 174 -20.09 -11.77 -20.01
CA TYR A 174 -18.90 -11.00 -19.66
C TYR A 174 -18.96 -9.53 -20.11
N VAL A 175 -20.08 -9.07 -20.68
CA VAL A 175 -20.26 -7.68 -21.11
C VAL A 175 -21.12 -6.93 -20.10
N GLY A 176 -22.22 -7.54 -19.66
CA GLY A 176 -23.09 -6.97 -18.64
C GLY A 176 -23.72 -5.63 -19.02
N GLY A 177 -24.23 -4.94 -18.00
CA GLY A 177 -24.81 -3.60 -18.09
C GLY A 177 -23.79 -2.48 -17.93
N ARG A 178 -24.28 -1.32 -17.46
CA ARG A 178 -23.43 -0.15 -17.18
C ARG A 178 -22.42 -0.46 -16.08
N ASN A 179 -21.17 -0.01 -16.27
CA ASN A 179 -20.13 -0.10 -15.24
C ASN A 179 -20.34 0.94 -14.14
N HIS A 180 -20.22 0.50 -12.90
CA HIS A 180 -20.08 1.33 -11.71
C HIS A 180 -18.73 1.07 -11.08
N PHE A 181 -18.21 2.04 -10.33
CA PHE A 181 -16.88 1.98 -9.74
C PHE A 181 -16.92 2.30 -8.25
N ALA A 182 -16.10 1.59 -7.51
CA ALA A 182 -15.83 1.79 -6.10
C ALA A 182 -14.33 1.65 -5.83
N SER A 183 -13.93 2.11 -4.66
CA SER A 183 -12.54 2.01 -4.21
C SER A 183 -12.24 0.67 -3.53
N VAL A 184 -10.96 0.29 -3.45
CA VAL A 184 -10.53 -0.80 -2.55
C VAL A 184 -10.86 -0.52 -1.09
N ALA A 185 -10.84 0.76 -0.66
CA ALA A 185 -11.23 1.14 0.69
C ALA A 185 -12.70 0.83 0.99
N GLU A 186 -13.59 0.89 0.00
CA GLU A 186 -14.98 0.44 0.16
C GLU A 186 -15.08 -1.08 0.13
N LEU A 187 -14.25 -1.78 -0.65
CA LEU A 187 -14.26 -3.25 -0.73
C LEU A 187 -13.91 -3.93 0.59
N ILE A 188 -13.04 -3.31 1.40
CA ILE A 188 -12.73 -3.81 2.74
C ILE A 188 -13.84 -3.54 3.77
N GLU A 189 -14.88 -2.77 3.39
CA GLU A 189 -16.13 -2.56 4.13
C GLU A 189 -17.30 -3.32 3.44
N PRO A 190 -17.29 -4.68 3.42
CA PRO A 190 -18.13 -5.47 2.51
C PRO A 190 -19.63 -5.24 2.70
N ALA A 191 -20.10 -5.00 3.92
CA ALA A 191 -21.52 -4.72 4.19
C ALA A 191 -21.98 -3.41 3.52
N ARG A 192 -21.19 -2.34 3.68
CA ARG A 192 -21.49 -1.03 3.12
C ARG A 192 -21.42 -1.04 1.60
N LEU A 193 -20.42 -1.71 1.04
CA LEU A 193 -20.32 -1.86 -0.40
C LEU A 193 -21.46 -2.72 -0.96
N ALA A 194 -21.88 -3.79 -0.27
CA ALA A 194 -23.03 -4.60 -0.68
C ALA A 194 -24.33 -3.78 -0.74
N GLU A 195 -24.61 -2.95 0.27
CA GLU A 195 -25.76 -2.03 0.26
C GLU A 195 -25.72 -1.08 -0.94
N ARG A 196 -24.54 -0.51 -1.21
CA ARG A 196 -24.32 0.35 -2.38
C ARG A 196 -24.56 -0.39 -3.69
N ILE A 197 -23.99 -1.58 -3.86
CA ILE A 197 -24.16 -2.39 -5.08
C ILE A 197 -25.64 -2.70 -5.29
N ARG A 198 -26.38 -3.11 -4.24
CA ARG A 198 -27.82 -3.39 -4.37
C ARG A 198 -28.60 -2.17 -4.83
N ARG A 199 -28.33 -1.01 -4.24
CA ARG A 199 -28.98 0.25 -4.62
C ARG A 199 -28.62 0.66 -6.05
N ASP A 200 -27.34 0.63 -6.39
CA ASP A 200 -26.85 1.14 -7.67
C ASP A 200 -27.22 0.22 -8.86
N LEU A 201 -27.45 -1.09 -8.60
CA LEU A 201 -27.84 -2.09 -9.60
C LEU A 201 -29.31 -2.56 -9.50
N ASP A 202 -30.11 -1.99 -8.59
CA ASP A 202 -31.50 -2.39 -8.31
C ASP A 202 -31.66 -3.89 -8.01
N LEU A 203 -30.77 -4.45 -7.18
CA LEU A 203 -30.83 -5.85 -6.77
C LEU A 203 -31.79 -6.06 -5.59
N PRO A 204 -32.43 -7.24 -5.49
CA PRO A 204 -33.30 -7.57 -4.37
C PRO A 204 -32.55 -7.46 -3.02
N GLN A 205 -33.24 -6.97 -1.99
CA GLN A 205 -32.76 -7.04 -0.61
C GLN A 205 -32.67 -8.51 -0.16
N PRO A 206 -31.68 -8.90 0.65
CA PRO A 206 -31.62 -10.25 1.20
C PRO A 206 -32.85 -10.47 2.09
N ASP A 207 -33.49 -11.62 1.93
CA ASP A 207 -34.73 -11.93 2.62
C ASP A 207 -34.52 -11.84 4.15
N ALA A 208 -35.22 -10.90 4.81
CA ALA A 208 -35.09 -10.65 6.25
C ALA A 208 -35.43 -11.87 7.13
N ALA A 209 -36.02 -12.91 6.55
CA ALA A 209 -36.36 -14.17 7.20
C ALA A 209 -35.12 -15.04 7.54
N ALA A 210 -34.02 -14.93 6.80
CA ALA A 210 -32.85 -15.79 7.02
C ALA A 210 -32.04 -15.43 8.28
N THR A 211 -32.13 -14.18 8.76
CA THR A 211 -31.38 -13.70 9.95
C THR A 211 -31.96 -14.20 11.28
N ARG A 212 -33.20 -14.73 11.30
CA ARG A 212 -33.88 -15.15 12.54
C ARG A 212 -33.65 -16.60 12.97
N LEU A 213 -32.87 -17.39 12.21
CA LEU A 213 -32.64 -18.81 12.52
C LEU A 213 -31.36 -19.08 13.35
N PHE A 214 -30.63 -18.03 13.76
CA PHE A 214 -29.40 -18.15 14.55
C PHE A 214 -29.38 -17.27 15.82
N ALA A 215 -30.54 -16.80 16.30
CA ALA A 215 -30.67 -16.07 17.57
C ALA A 215 -31.26 -16.97 18.66
#